data_AF-R7TY55-F1
#
_entry.id   AF-R7TY55-F1
#
_cell.length_a   1.000
_cell.length_b   1.000
_cell.length_c   1.000
_cell.angle_alpha   90.00
_cell.angle_beta   90.00
_cell.angle_gamma   90.00
#
_symmetry.space_group_name_H-M   'P 1'
#
loop_
_entity.id
_entity.type
_entity.pdbx_description
1 polymer ?
#
loop_
_entity_poly.entity_id
_entity_poly.type
_entity_poly.pdbx_seq_one_letter_code
_entity_poly.pdbx_strand_id
1 'polypeptide(L)'
;IDLSFKFLFYGHEVSAITIATGGFVYMSPFLHQWLTTTQYIAPLMANFDTQLGNNSNVRYYDNGTTFVVWWEDIYLQDQHEAGSFSFQALLSQDGTIVFSYKDLPVSVDNLMTKEHPVKVGLSDAYYFDQEISRSE
;
A
#
# COMPACT_ATOMS: atom_id res chain seq x y z
N ILE A 1 8.15 8.55 -3.20
CA ILE A 1 7.57 9.15 -4.44
C ILE A 1 6.92 10.44 -4.02
N ASP A 2 7.32 11.55 -4.62
CA ASP A 2 6.66 12.83 -4.39
C ASP A 2 5.47 12.94 -5.34
N LEU A 3 4.29 13.20 -4.78
CA LEU A 3 3.08 13.41 -5.55
C LEU A 3 3.12 14.79 -6.19
N SER A 4 2.60 14.89 -7.41
CA SER A 4 2.47 16.16 -8.12
C SER A 4 1.37 17.07 -7.55
N PHE A 5 0.53 16.54 -6.66
CA PHE A 5 -0.56 17.23 -5.97
C PHE A 5 -0.60 16.88 -4.48
N LYS A 6 -1.32 17.69 -3.71
CA LYS A 6 -1.60 17.42 -2.31
C LYS A 6 -2.81 16.50 -2.20
N PHE A 7 -2.64 15.33 -1.60
CA PHE A 7 -3.74 14.41 -1.35
C PHE A 7 -4.19 14.53 0.11
N LEU A 8 -5.48 14.73 0.36
CA LEU A 8 -6.00 14.77 1.73
C LEU A 8 -6.30 13.35 2.23
N PHE A 9 -5.61 12.93 3.28
CA PHE A 9 -5.81 11.63 3.91
C PHE A 9 -6.09 11.86 5.40
N TYR A 10 -7.27 11.45 5.89
CA TYR A 10 -7.69 11.63 7.30
C TYR A 10 -7.45 13.04 7.88
N GLY A 11 -7.64 14.08 7.06
CA GLY A 11 -7.54 15.48 7.48
C GLY A 11 -6.12 16.08 7.44
N HIS A 12 -5.11 15.34 6.99
CA HIS A 12 -3.76 15.87 6.74
C HIS A 12 -3.39 15.81 5.25
N GLU A 13 -2.54 16.74 4.82
CA GLU A 13 -2.02 16.78 3.45
C GLU A 13 -0.85 15.80 3.31
N VAL A 14 -0.95 14.89 2.34
CA VAL A 14 0.11 13.97 1.94
C VAL A 14 0.67 14.44 0.60
N SER A 15 1.99 14.70 0.56
CA SER A 15 2.72 15.07 -0.65
C SER A 15 3.79 14.05 -1.04
N ALA A 16 4.07 13.06 -0.19
CA ALA A 16 5.03 12.02 -0.44
C ALA A 16 4.50 10.68 0.07
N ILE A 17 4.68 9.63 -0.72
CA ILE A 17 4.21 8.28 -0.44
C ILE A 17 5.31 7.25 -0.72
N THR A 18 5.14 6.05 -0.18
CA THR A 18 5.98 4.90 -0.53
C THR A 18 5.11 3.74 -1.00
N ILE A 19 5.43 3.19 -2.18
CA ILE A 19 4.76 2.00 -2.69
C ILE A 19 5.47 0.77 -2.10
N ALA A 20 4.70 -0.13 -1.48
CA ALA A 20 5.21 -1.41 -1.00
C ALA A 20 4.87 -2.52 -2.01
N THR A 21 5.80 -3.44 -2.22
CA THR A 21 5.60 -4.63 -3.06
C THR A 21 4.50 -5.55 -2.53
N GLY A 22 4.25 -5.51 -1.21
CA GLY A 22 3.18 -6.24 -0.53
C GLY A 22 1.75 -5.74 -0.81
N GLY A 23 1.52 -4.91 -1.84
CA GLY A 23 0.18 -4.55 -2.30
C GLY A 23 -0.49 -3.36 -1.60
N PHE A 24 0.31 -2.43 -1.07
CA PHE A 24 -0.20 -1.22 -0.41
C PHE A 24 0.69 0.01 -0.63
N VAL A 25 0.10 1.18 -0.40
CA VAL A 25 0.78 2.47 -0.38
C VAL A 25 0.88 2.95 1.07
N TYR A 26 2.09 3.24 1.52
CA TYR A 26 2.35 3.90 2.79
C TYR A 26 2.20 5.42 2.63
N MET A 27 1.39 6.02 3.51
CA MET A 27 0.94 7.41 3.39
C MET A 27 1.72 8.40 4.26
N SER A 28 2.56 7.93 5.19
CA SER A 28 3.28 8.83 6.08
C SER A 28 4.55 9.41 5.45
N PRO A 29 4.90 10.68 5.74
CA PRO A 29 6.21 11.22 5.41
C PRO A 29 7.34 10.65 6.29
N PHE A 30 7.01 10.06 7.44
CA PHE A 30 7.99 9.50 8.37
C PHE A 30 8.24 8.02 8.07
N LEU A 31 9.45 7.69 7.62
CA LEU A 31 9.86 6.31 7.36
C LEU A 31 10.39 5.67 8.65
N HIS A 32 9.49 5.32 9.57
CA HIS A 32 9.81 4.53 10.77
C HIS A 32 9.35 3.09 10.59
N GLN A 33 10.25 2.12 10.81
CA GLN A 33 10.03 0.69 10.57
C GLN A 33 8.78 0.12 11.27
N TRP A 34 8.36 0.72 12.39
CA TRP A 34 7.18 0.30 13.14
C TRP A 34 5.86 0.88 12.59
N LEU A 35 5.91 2.00 11.85
CA LEU A 35 4.72 2.74 11.41
C LEU A 35 4.31 2.42 9.96
N THR A 36 5.20 1.83 9.16
CA THR A 36 4.96 1.50 7.74
C THR A 36 3.74 0.61 7.50
N THR A 37 3.27 -0.13 8.51
CA THR A 37 2.08 -1.01 8.44
C THR A 37 0.85 -0.41 9.14
N THR A 38 0.92 0.84 9.61
CA THR A 38 -0.16 1.51 10.37
C THR A 38 -0.88 2.61 9.58
N GLN A 39 -0.19 3.29 8.68
CA GLN A 39 -0.77 4.36 7.83
C GLN A 39 -0.72 3.98 6.36
N TYR A 40 -1.80 3.43 5.81
CA TYR A 40 -1.77 2.89 4.45
C TYR A 40 -3.09 2.99 3.69
N ILE A 41 -2.95 2.87 2.37
CA ILE A 41 -4.01 2.55 1.42
C ILE A 41 -3.68 1.18 0.81
N ALA A 42 -4.50 0.18 1.07
CA ALA A 42 -4.26 -1.21 0.64
C ALA A 42 -5.42 -1.70 -0.22
N PRO A 43 -5.30 -1.68 -1.57
CA PRO A 43 -6.24 -2.41 -2.42
C PRO A 43 -6.21 -3.91 -2.09
N LEU A 44 -5.02 -4.47 -1.84
CA LEU A 44 -4.84 -5.82 -1.30
C LEU A 44 -3.44 -5.96 -0.72
N MET A 45 -3.32 -5.85 0.60
CA MET A 45 -2.08 -6.15 1.32
C MET A 45 -2.02 -7.64 1.63
N ALA A 46 -0.97 -8.34 1.20
CA ALA A 46 -0.74 -9.76 1.50
C ALA A 46 0.76 -10.08 1.39
N ASN A 47 1.13 -11.35 1.56
CA ASN A 47 2.50 -11.84 1.48
C ASN A 47 3.03 -11.91 0.03
N PHE A 48 2.92 -10.83 -0.72
CA PHE A 48 3.33 -10.80 -2.11
C PHE A 48 4.85 -10.66 -2.25
N ASP A 49 5.41 -11.44 -3.17
CA ASP A 49 6.80 -11.37 -3.58
C ASP A 49 6.90 -11.21 -5.11
N THR A 50 7.39 -10.04 -5.53
CA THR A 50 7.57 -9.67 -6.94
C THR A 50 8.75 -10.40 -7.60
N GLN A 51 9.56 -11.14 -6.85
CA GLN A 51 10.69 -11.90 -7.40
C GLN A 51 10.29 -13.28 -7.92
N LEU A 52 9.09 -13.75 -7.57
CA LEU A 52 8.62 -15.10 -7.93
C LEU A 52 8.11 -15.21 -9.37
N GLY A 53 7.59 -14.13 -9.95
CA GLY A 53 7.09 -14.12 -11.32
C GLY A 53 8.07 -13.47 -12.30
N ASN A 54 8.27 -14.09 -13.46
CA ASN A 54 9.16 -13.56 -14.50
C ASN A 54 8.73 -12.19 -15.04
N ASN A 55 7.43 -11.88 -14.98
CA ASN A 55 6.84 -10.63 -15.48
C ASN A 55 6.24 -9.77 -14.36
N SER A 56 6.47 -10.14 -13.09
CA SER A 56 5.94 -9.39 -11.95
C SER A 56 6.44 -7.94 -11.99
N ASN A 57 5.53 -6.98 -11.86
CA ASN A 57 5.90 -5.57 -11.89
C ASN A 57 5.03 -4.72 -10.98
N VAL A 58 5.64 -3.68 -10.42
CA VAL A 58 4.95 -2.64 -9.68
C VAL A 58 5.27 -1.33 -10.38
N ARG A 59 4.23 -0.67 -10.89
CA ARG A 59 4.37 0.55 -11.70
C ARG A 59 3.41 1.60 -11.20
N TYR A 60 3.75 2.84 -11.48
CA TYR A 60 2.89 3.96 -11.15
C TYR A 60 2.89 5.00 -12.26
N TYR A 61 1.88 5.85 -12.24
CA TYR A 61 1.73 7.01 -13.11
C TYR A 61 1.12 8.15 -12.32
N ASP A 62 1.66 9.35 -12.50
CA ASP A 62 1.14 10.59 -11.92
C ASP A 62 0.99 11.63 -13.05
N ASN A 63 -0.18 12.25 -13.14
CA ASN A 63 -0.50 13.21 -14.19
C ASN A 63 -0.77 14.65 -13.70
N GLY A 64 -0.53 14.98 -12.43
CA GLY A 64 -0.86 16.31 -11.87
C GLY A 64 -2.14 16.34 -11.05
N THR A 65 -3.07 15.42 -11.31
CA THR A 65 -4.41 15.40 -10.68
C THR A 65 -4.80 14.02 -10.17
N THR A 66 -4.14 12.99 -10.67
CA THR A 66 -4.41 11.59 -10.38
C THR A 66 -3.09 10.86 -10.31
N PHE A 67 -2.94 10.07 -9.25
CA PHE A 67 -1.87 9.10 -9.07
C PHE A 67 -2.46 7.70 -9.17
N VAL A 68 -1.86 6.82 -9.97
CA VAL A 68 -2.25 5.42 -10.12
C VAL A 68 -1.05 4.55 -9.85
N VAL A 69 -1.23 3.50 -9.05
CA VAL A 69 -0.26 2.43 -8.85
C VAL A 69 -0.91 1.09 -9.18
N TRP A 70 -0.16 0.21 -9.82
CA TRP A 70 -0.60 -1.15 -10.09
C TRP A 70 0.47 -2.17 -9.79
N TRP A 71 0.02 -3.26 -9.20
CA TRP A 71 0.77 -4.50 -9.02
C TRP A 71 0.24 -5.46 -10.08
N GLU A 72 1.13 -5.95 -10.93
CA GLU A 72 0.79 -6.80 -12.06
C GLU A 72 1.58 -8.08 -12.02
N ASP A 73 0.88 -9.18 -12.24
CA ASP A 73 1.41 -10.53 -12.27
C ASP A 73 2.28 -10.88 -11.04
N ILE A 74 1.87 -10.42 -9.85
CA ILE A 74 2.58 -10.68 -8.59
C ILE A 74 2.05 -11.94 -7.90
N TYR A 75 2.91 -12.63 -7.15
CA TYR A 75 2.59 -13.92 -6.54
C TYR A 75 2.72 -13.88 -5.03
N LEU A 76 1.96 -14.72 -4.34
CA LEU A 76 2.10 -14.93 -2.90
C LEU A 76 3.32 -15.81 -2.62
N GLN A 77 4.11 -15.44 -1.63
CA GLN A 77 5.29 -16.19 -1.20
C GLN A 77 4.92 -17.52 -0.52
N ASP A 78 3.82 -17.53 0.22
CA ASP A 78 3.35 -18.67 1.01
C ASP A 78 2.25 -19.50 0.32
N GLN A 79 1.81 -19.08 -0.88
CA GLN A 79 0.71 -19.71 -1.61
C GLN A 79 0.88 -19.52 -3.13
N HIS A 80 2.05 -19.90 -3.66
CA HIS A 80 2.42 -19.67 -5.06
C HIS A 80 1.47 -20.35 -6.06
N GLU A 81 0.91 -21.49 -5.69
CA GLU A 81 -0.05 -22.27 -6.49
C GLU A 81 -1.39 -21.56 -6.70
N ALA A 82 -1.70 -20.51 -5.93
CA ALA A 82 -2.88 -19.69 -6.15
C ALA A 82 -2.85 -19.00 -7.53
N GLY A 83 -1.68 -18.79 -8.12
CA GLY A 83 -1.52 -18.03 -9.36
C GLY A 83 -1.16 -16.56 -9.11
N SER A 84 -1.17 -15.77 -10.19
CA SER A 84 -0.79 -14.36 -10.13
C SER A 84 -1.97 -13.44 -9.83
N PHE A 85 -1.66 -12.31 -9.18
CA PHE A 85 -2.61 -11.28 -8.81
C PHE A 85 -2.28 -10.00 -9.57
N SER A 86 -3.32 -9.33 -10.06
CA SER A 86 -3.21 -8.03 -10.73
C SER A 86 -4.29 -7.08 -10.24
N PHE A 87 -3.88 -5.97 -9.62
CA PHE A 87 -4.79 -4.98 -9.03
C PHE A 87 -4.13 -3.59 -8.97
N GLN A 88 -4.95 -2.57 -8.75
CA GLN A 88 -4.55 -1.18 -8.78
C GLN A 88 -5.19 -0.37 -7.66
N ALA A 89 -4.53 0.72 -7.29
CA ALA A 89 -5.10 1.82 -6.52
C ALA A 89 -4.91 3.14 -7.26
N LEU A 90 -5.96 3.96 -7.27
CA LEU A 90 -5.96 5.32 -7.80
C LEU A 90 -6.28 6.30 -6.69
N LEU A 91 -5.50 7.37 -6.60
CA LEU A 91 -5.70 8.52 -5.74
C LEU A 91 -5.97 9.74 -6.63
N SER A 92 -7.11 10.40 -6.45
CA SER A 92 -7.41 11.65 -7.13
C SER A 92 -7.22 12.84 -6.19
N GLN A 93 -6.84 13.99 -6.73
CA GLN A 93 -6.65 15.23 -5.98
C GLN A 93 -7.90 15.67 -5.21
N ASP A 94 -9.09 15.28 -5.65
CA ASP A 94 -10.35 15.56 -4.95
C ASP A 94 -10.59 14.67 -3.70
N GLY A 95 -9.66 13.76 -3.40
CA GLY A 95 -9.74 12.82 -2.28
C GLY A 95 -10.34 11.47 -2.66
N THR A 96 -10.77 11.27 -3.90
CA THR A 96 -11.31 9.98 -4.36
C THR A 96 -10.23 8.90 -4.35
N ILE A 97 -10.57 7.74 -3.78
CA ILE A 97 -9.74 6.53 -3.80
C ILE A 97 -10.51 5.44 -4.54
N VAL A 98 -9.89 4.82 -5.54
CA VAL A 98 -10.48 3.71 -6.30
C VAL A 98 -9.58 2.47 -6.21
N PHE A 99 -10.17 1.32 -5.89
CA PHE A 99 -9.52 0.02 -5.99
C PHE A 99 -10.07 -0.72 -7.21
N SER A 100 -9.15 -1.20 -8.06
CA SER A 100 -9.49 -1.94 -9.28
C SER A 100 -8.82 -3.30 -9.25
N TYR A 101 -9.59 -4.37 -9.45
CA TYR A 101 -9.11 -5.74 -9.44
C TYR A 101 -9.28 -6.33 -10.83
N LYS A 102 -8.17 -6.77 -11.43
CA LYS A 102 -8.17 -7.39 -12.76
C LYS A 102 -8.12 -8.91 -12.62
N ASP A 103 -7.13 -9.42 -11.90
CA ASP A 103 -6.91 -10.85 -11.72
C ASP A 103 -6.78 -11.18 -10.22
N LEU A 104 -7.73 -11.95 -9.70
CA LEU A 104 -7.77 -12.49 -8.33
C LEU A 104 -8.08 -13.99 -8.42
N PRO A 105 -7.07 -14.86 -8.50
CA PRO A 105 -7.29 -16.27 -8.84
C PRO A 105 -7.87 -17.08 -7.67
N VAL A 106 -7.83 -16.54 -6.46
CA VAL A 106 -8.49 -17.07 -5.26
C VAL A 106 -9.21 -15.96 -4.50
N SER A 107 -10.24 -16.32 -3.73
CA SER A 107 -10.93 -15.37 -2.84
C SER A 107 -9.98 -14.82 -1.79
N VAL A 108 -10.13 -13.55 -1.42
CA VAL A 108 -9.38 -12.89 -0.35
C VAL A 108 -9.52 -13.63 0.99
N ASP A 109 -10.71 -14.20 1.25
CA ASP A 109 -10.98 -14.97 2.47
C ASP A 109 -10.14 -16.26 2.59
N ASN A 110 -9.61 -16.74 1.48
CA ASN A 110 -8.81 -17.97 1.41
C ASN A 110 -7.30 -17.70 1.44
N LEU A 111 -6.88 -16.44 1.60
CA LEU A 111 -5.47 -16.08 1.67
C LEU A 111 -4.87 -16.44 3.03
N MET A 112 -3.64 -16.98 2.99
CA MET A 112 -2.88 -17.29 4.20
C MET A 112 -2.53 -16.03 4.99
N THR A 113 -2.77 -16.06 6.30
CA THR A 113 -2.51 -14.92 7.21
C THR A 113 -1.42 -15.20 8.24
N LYS A 114 -0.82 -16.40 8.19
CA LYS A 114 0.10 -16.89 9.22
C LYS A 114 1.42 -16.12 9.24
N GLU A 115 2.02 -15.91 8.07
CA GLU A 115 3.34 -15.27 7.93
C GLU A 115 3.22 -13.76 7.70
N HIS A 116 2.10 -13.31 7.10
CA HIS A 116 1.83 -11.90 6.83
C HIS A 116 0.34 -11.59 6.95
N PRO A 117 -0.06 -10.42 7.49
CA PRO A 117 -1.47 -10.04 7.53
C PRO A 117 -2.03 -9.85 6.12
N VAL A 118 -3.31 -10.21 5.95
CA VAL A 118 -4.10 -9.87 4.77
C VAL A 118 -4.99 -8.69 5.12
N LYS A 119 -4.90 -7.59 4.37
CA LYS A 119 -5.70 -6.37 4.62
C LYS A 119 -6.23 -5.78 3.32
N VAL A 120 -7.47 -5.30 3.35
CA VAL A 120 -8.07 -4.48 2.29
C VAL A 120 -8.67 -3.24 2.96
N GLY A 121 -8.38 -2.06 2.44
CA GLY A 121 -8.92 -0.81 2.94
C GLY A 121 -7.88 0.24 3.30
N LEU A 122 -8.26 1.12 4.23
CA LEU A 122 -7.50 2.31 4.62
C LEU A 122 -7.18 2.22 6.11
N SER A 123 -6.00 2.68 6.51
CA SER A 123 -5.62 2.79 7.92
C SER A 123 -4.85 4.08 8.13
N ASP A 124 -5.09 4.72 9.25
CA ASP A 124 -4.33 5.87 9.72
C ASP A 124 -3.91 5.65 11.18
N ALA A 125 -2.89 6.39 11.62
CA ALA A 125 -2.36 6.35 12.96
C ALA A 125 -1.82 7.73 13.33
N TYR A 126 -1.83 8.08 14.61
CA TYR A 126 -1.22 9.31 15.09
C TYR A 126 -0.01 8.97 15.98
N TYR A 127 1.10 9.68 15.79
CA TYR A 127 2.31 9.54 16.59
C TYR A 127 2.49 10.76 17.49
N PHE A 128 2.77 10.50 18.77
CA PHE A 128 3.10 11.51 19.77
C PHE A 128 4.44 11.15 20.39
N ASP A 129 5.47 11.95 20.13
CA ASP A 129 6.76 11.83 20.81
C ASP A 129 6.79 12.75 22.03
N GLN A 130 7.17 12.21 23.18
CA GLN A 130 7.35 13.00 24.39
C GLN A 130 8.82 12.96 24.78
N GLU A 131 9.51 14.09 24.64
CA GLU A 131 10.84 14.25 25.21
C GLU A 131 10.74 14.13 26.74
N ILE A 132 11.26 13.03 27.28
CA ILE A 132 11.44 12.89 28.73
C ILE A 132 12.63 13.76 29.11
N SER A 133 12.38 15.01 29.48
CA SER A 133 13.40 15.84 30.12
C SER A 133 13.79 15.19 31.44
N ARG A 134 15.02 14.65 31.55
CA ARG A 134 15.60 14.33 32.86
C ARG A 134 15.82 15.65 33.59
N SER A 135 15.02 15.91 34.62
CA SER A 135 15.33 16.92 35.63
C SER A 135 16.62 16.49 36.35
N GLU A 136 17.64 17.36 36.30
CA GLU A 136 18.90 17.24 37.05
C GLU A 136 18.68 17.17 38.56
#